data_AF-A0A972ZD07-F1
#
_entry.id   AF-A0A972ZD07-F1
#
_cell.length_a   1.000
_cell.length_b   1.000
_cell.length_c   1.000
_cell.angle_alpha   90.00
_cell.angle_beta   90.00
_cell.angle_gamma   90.00
#
_symmetry.space_group_name_H-M   'P 1'
#
loop_
_entity.id
_entity.type
_entity.pdbx_description
1 polymer ?
#
loop_
_entity_poly.entity_id
_entity_poly.type
_entity_poly.pdbx_seq_one_letter_code
_entity_poly.pdbx_strand_id
1 'polypeptide(L)'
;MDILFACPACEKHCCVGAAAVGQHFACPDCGEPLQAPEPAIVFPCPACATLYATPASLSGASFLCPACREAMVIPGDCALICPSCAVTLEVNEDFYHEIEGRGLECPACGATLPVPTRPRRAKATPSGAAPHPPGFGHKTLRLDNILESIPLADQLRKGLCPFCGHEVEQYSDRSYTCSHCSRQINLTAPTIRRGEILKD
;
A
#
# COMPACT_ATOMS: atom_id res chain seq x y z
N MET A 1 -2.01 3.83 -26.33
CA MET A 1 -2.48 3.34 -25.02
C MET A 1 -3.49 4.34 -24.53
N ASP A 2 -4.66 3.85 -24.16
CA ASP A 2 -5.75 4.69 -23.70
C ASP A 2 -5.99 4.50 -22.19
N ILE A 3 -6.39 5.57 -21.53
CA ILE A 3 -6.66 5.64 -20.10
C ILE A 3 -8.17 5.58 -19.90
N LEU A 4 -8.63 4.56 -19.20
CA LEU A 4 -10.02 4.38 -18.79
C LEU A 4 -10.20 4.93 -17.38
N PHE A 5 -11.24 5.75 -17.17
CA PHE A 5 -11.63 6.23 -15.86
C PHE A 5 -13.13 6.56 -15.81
N ALA A 6 -13.70 6.78 -14.62
CA ALA A 6 -15.09 7.21 -14.48
C ALA A 6 -15.16 8.71 -14.13
N CYS A 7 -16.11 9.43 -14.71
CA CYS A 7 -16.39 10.81 -14.34
C CYS A 7 -16.93 10.85 -12.89
N PRO A 8 -16.33 11.63 -11.97
CA PRO A 8 -16.80 11.69 -10.58
C PRO A 8 -18.17 12.35 -10.42
N ALA A 9 -18.63 13.12 -11.42
CA ALA A 9 -19.91 13.83 -11.36
C ALA A 9 -21.09 13.02 -11.90
N CYS A 10 -20.90 12.29 -13.00
CA CYS A 10 -21.98 11.54 -13.65
C CYS A 10 -21.74 10.03 -13.71
N GLU A 11 -20.62 9.55 -13.16
CA GLU A 11 -20.20 8.14 -13.07
C GLU A 11 -20.01 7.43 -14.42
N LYS A 12 -20.16 8.14 -15.54
CA LYS A 12 -19.96 7.57 -16.88
C LYS A 12 -18.48 7.34 -17.18
N HIS A 13 -18.24 6.26 -17.91
CA HIS A 13 -16.92 5.83 -18.31
C HIS A 13 -16.35 6.73 -19.41
N CYS A 14 -15.15 7.23 -19.18
CA CYS A 14 -14.39 8.07 -20.08
C CYS A 14 -13.12 7.32 -20.55
N CYS A 15 -12.69 7.62 -21.77
CA CYS A 15 -11.50 7.07 -22.39
C CYS A 15 -10.71 8.21 -23.04
N VAL A 16 -9.44 8.35 -22.70
CA VAL A 16 -8.56 9.37 -23.27
C VAL A 16 -7.21 8.79 -23.65
N GLY A 17 -6.51 9.37 -24.61
CA GLY A 17 -5.15 8.93 -24.94
C GLY A 17 -4.16 9.25 -23.81
N ALA A 18 -3.06 8.48 -23.72
CA ALA A 18 -2.01 8.68 -22.71
C ALA A 18 -1.42 10.11 -22.65
N ALA A 19 -1.44 10.86 -23.76
CA ALA A 19 -0.99 12.26 -23.79
C ALA A 19 -1.85 13.21 -22.94
N ALA A 20 -3.08 12.81 -22.60
CA ALA A 20 -4.01 13.62 -21.82
C ALA A 20 -3.83 13.44 -20.29
N VAL A 21 -2.97 12.53 -19.82
CA VAL A 21 -2.75 12.29 -18.37
C VAL A 21 -2.36 13.59 -17.67
N GLY A 22 -3.07 13.92 -16.59
CA GLY A 22 -2.88 15.16 -15.83
C GLY A 22 -3.48 16.42 -16.48
N GLN A 23 -3.97 16.36 -17.72
CA GLN A 23 -4.64 17.48 -18.37
C GLN A 23 -6.11 17.58 -17.94
N HIS A 24 -6.65 18.79 -18.01
CA HIS A 24 -8.05 19.08 -17.73
C HIS A 24 -8.87 19.17 -19.03
N PHE A 25 -10.07 18.59 -19.03
CA PHE A 25 -11.02 18.66 -20.14
C PHE A 25 -12.46 18.53 -19.62
N ALA A 26 -13.43 18.95 -20.42
CA ALA A 26 -14.85 18.81 -20.06
C ALA A 26 -15.33 17.37 -20.29
N CYS A 27 -16.14 16.85 -19.37
CA CYS A 27 -16.80 15.56 -19.56
C CYS A 27 -17.69 15.59 -20.80
N PRO A 28 -17.56 14.61 -21.73
CA PRO A 28 -18.40 14.58 -22.93
C PRO A 28 -19.89 14.38 -22.61
N ASP A 29 -20.22 13.86 -21.43
CA ASP A 29 -21.59 13.56 -21.04
C ASP A 29 -22.26 14.63 -20.16
N CYS A 30 -21.55 15.20 -19.19
CA CYS A 30 -22.13 16.20 -18.27
C CYS A 30 -21.51 17.59 -18.36
N GLY A 31 -20.40 17.76 -19.11
CA GLY A 31 -19.70 19.03 -19.24
C GLY A 31 -18.81 19.43 -18.05
N GLU A 32 -18.88 18.72 -16.92
CA GLU A 32 -18.07 19.03 -15.73
C GLU A 32 -16.56 18.92 -16.04
N PRO A 33 -15.71 19.84 -15.56
CA PRO A 33 -14.27 19.73 -15.73
C PRO A 33 -13.72 18.48 -15.02
N LEU A 34 -12.91 17.72 -15.76
CA LEU A 34 -12.28 16.48 -15.35
C LEU A 34 -10.77 16.63 -15.49
N GLN A 35 -10.01 15.95 -14.64
CA GLN A 35 -8.59 15.72 -14.87
C GLN A 35 -8.37 14.24 -15.17
N ALA A 36 -7.62 13.90 -16.23
CA ALA A 36 -7.27 12.50 -16.48
C ALA A 36 -6.35 11.99 -15.35
N PRO A 37 -6.72 10.90 -14.67
CA PRO A 37 -5.93 10.37 -13.57
C PRO A 37 -4.63 9.72 -14.07
N GLU A 38 -3.64 9.65 -13.18
CA GLU A 38 -2.43 8.86 -13.42
C GLU A 38 -2.78 7.35 -13.42
N PRO A 39 -2.42 6.59 -14.46
CA PRO A 39 -2.72 5.18 -14.52
C PRO A 39 -1.88 4.38 -13.51
N ALA A 40 -2.49 3.35 -12.91
CA ALA A 40 -1.83 2.44 -11.99
C ALA A 40 -1.83 0.98 -12.49
N ILE A 41 -2.85 0.59 -13.26
CA ILE A 41 -3.04 -0.76 -13.79
C ILE A 41 -3.00 -0.69 -15.31
N VAL A 42 -2.23 -1.56 -15.95
CA VAL A 42 -2.16 -1.70 -17.42
C VAL A 42 -2.59 -3.11 -17.79
N PHE A 43 -3.51 -3.24 -18.74
CA PHE A 43 -4.06 -4.54 -19.12
C PHE A 43 -4.55 -4.54 -20.58
N PRO A 44 -4.43 -5.67 -21.29
CA PRO A 44 -5.00 -5.81 -22.62
C PRO A 44 -6.50 -6.15 -22.54
N CYS A 45 -7.28 -5.68 -23.51
CA CYS A 45 -8.63 -6.19 -23.72
C CYS A 45 -8.55 -7.69 -24.13
N PRO A 46 -9.32 -8.58 -23.49
CA PRO A 46 -9.26 -10.02 -23.76
C PRO A 46 -9.72 -10.39 -25.18
N ALA A 47 -10.55 -9.55 -25.82
CA ALA A 47 -11.12 -9.84 -27.14
C ALA A 47 -10.29 -9.30 -28.31
N CYS A 48 -9.76 -8.08 -28.20
CA CYS A 48 -9.04 -7.41 -29.29
C CYS A 48 -7.56 -7.11 -29.00
N ALA A 49 -7.07 -7.46 -27.81
CA ALA A 49 -5.71 -7.21 -27.35
C ALA A 49 -5.26 -5.72 -27.28
N THR A 50 -6.17 -4.76 -27.50
CA THR A 50 -5.88 -3.34 -27.29
C THR A 50 -5.45 -3.07 -25.84
N LEU A 51 -4.34 -2.37 -25.65
CA LEU A 51 -3.78 -2.05 -24.34
C LEU A 51 -4.45 -0.81 -23.72
N TYR A 52 -5.01 -1.01 -22.54
CA TYR A 52 -5.63 0.01 -21.71
C TYR A 52 -4.87 0.20 -20.41
N ALA A 53 -5.02 1.39 -19.82
CA ALA A 53 -4.55 1.68 -18.48
C ALA A 53 -5.64 2.37 -17.66
N THR A 54 -5.61 2.21 -16.35
CA THR A 54 -6.69 2.66 -15.45
C THR A 54 -6.15 2.98 -14.05
N PRO A 55 -6.74 3.93 -13.31
CA PRO A 55 -6.40 4.13 -11.90
C PRO A 55 -6.77 2.91 -11.06
N ALA A 56 -6.05 2.72 -9.95
CA ALA A 56 -6.27 1.59 -9.04
C ALA A 56 -7.69 1.55 -8.44
N SER A 57 -8.37 2.71 -8.36
CA SER A 57 -9.75 2.80 -7.86
C SER A 57 -10.79 2.07 -8.72
N LEU A 58 -10.43 1.65 -9.93
CA LEU A 58 -11.31 0.90 -10.84
C LEU A 58 -10.92 -0.57 -10.98
N SER A 59 -10.00 -1.05 -10.14
CA SER A 59 -9.71 -2.47 -9.90
C SER A 59 -11.02 -3.27 -9.76
N GLY A 60 -11.23 -4.31 -10.58
CA GLY A 60 -12.43 -5.16 -10.57
C GLY A 60 -13.68 -4.58 -11.26
N ALA A 61 -13.66 -3.33 -11.72
CA ALA A 61 -14.82 -2.73 -12.40
C ALA A 61 -15.00 -3.27 -13.83
N SER A 62 -16.26 -3.32 -14.29
CA SER A 62 -16.61 -3.79 -15.64
C SER A 62 -16.76 -2.63 -16.61
N PHE A 63 -16.15 -2.74 -17.79
CA PHE A 63 -16.15 -1.73 -18.86
C PHE A 63 -16.49 -2.37 -20.21
N LEU A 64 -17.01 -1.57 -21.13
CA LEU A 64 -17.08 -1.94 -22.54
C LEU A 64 -15.81 -1.45 -23.22
N CYS A 65 -15.11 -2.34 -23.93
CA CYS A 65 -13.92 -1.98 -24.69
C CYS A 65 -14.25 -0.91 -25.75
N PRO A 66 -13.62 0.28 -25.72
CA PRO A 66 -13.89 1.32 -26.72
C PRO A 66 -13.59 0.89 -28.16
N ALA A 67 -12.67 -0.05 -28.37
CA ALA A 67 -12.28 -0.52 -29.70
C ALA A 67 -13.21 -1.59 -30.28
N CYS A 68 -13.61 -2.60 -29.49
CA CYS A 68 -14.41 -3.74 -29.98
C CYS A 68 -15.80 -3.89 -29.34
N ARG A 69 -16.12 -3.08 -28.33
CA ARG A 69 -17.37 -3.10 -27.55
C ARG A 69 -17.63 -4.35 -26.71
N GLU A 70 -16.66 -5.27 -26.64
CA GLU A 70 -16.78 -6.43 -25.75
C GLU A 70 -16.71 -6.01 -24.29
N ALA A 71 -17.51 -6.66 -23.43
CA ALA A 71 -17.43 -6.47 -22.00
C ALA A 71 -16.11 -7.01 -21.46
N MET A 72 -15.44 -6.24 -20.62
CA MET A 72 -14.18 -6.61 -19.99
C MET A 72 -14.17 -6.17 -18.53
N VAL A 73 -13.45 -6.91 -17.69
CA VAL A 73 -13.26 -6.60 -16.28
C VAL A 73 -11.84 -6.10 -16.10
N ILE A 74 -11.69 -4.95 -15.43
CA ILE A 74 -10.38 -4.43 -15.04
C ILE A 74 -9.77 -5.41 -14.03
N PRO A 75 -8.55 -5.92 -14.26
CA PRO A 75 -7.91 -6.82 -13.31
C PRO A 75 -7.86 -6.19 -11.93
N GLY A 76 -8.28 -6.95 -10.93
CA GLY A 76 -8.14 -6.54 -9.54
C GLY A 76 -6.67 -6.47 -9.11
N ASP A 77 -6.39 -5.87 -7.95
CA ASP A 77 -5.02 -5.71 -7.39
C ASP A 77 -4.27 -7.04 -7.17
N CYS A 78 -4.94 -8.16 -7.37
CA CYS A 78 -4.52 -9.50 -7.07
C CYS A 78 -4.85 -10.51 -8.18
N ALA A 79 -5.20 -10.05 -9.39
CA ALA A 79 -5.54 -10.94 -10.50
C ALA A 79 -4.48 -10.87 -11.62
N LEU A 80 -3.86 -12.01 -11.93
CA LEU A 80 -2.95 -12.15 -13.08
C LEU A 80 -3.67 -12.86 -14.22
N ILE A 81 -3.71 -12.25 -15.40
CA ILE A 81 -4.27 -12.87 -16.60
C ILE A 81 -3.14 -13.54 -17.37
N CYS A 82 -3.26 -14.84 -17.63
CA CYS A 82 -2.32 -15.55 -18.47
C CYS A 82 -2.45 -15.10 -19.94
N PRO A 83 -1.41 -14.53 -20.59
CA PRO A 83 -1.51 -14.11 -21.98
C PRO A 83 -1.58 -15.29 -22.95
N SER A 84 -1.18 -16.49 -22.52
CA SER A 84 -1.15 -17.69 -23.38
C SER A 84 -2.49 -18.43 -23.41
N CYS A 85 -3.22 -18.50 -22.30
CA CYS A 85 -4.49 -19.25 -22.21
C CYS A 85 -5.66 -18.45 -21.64
N ALA A 86 -5.48 -17.15 -21.37
CA ALA A 86 -6.48 -16.24 -20.84
C ALA A 86 -7.09 -16.64 -19.47
N VAL A 87 -6.49 -17.59 -18.74
CA VAL A 87 -6.94 -17.91 -17.38
C VAL A 87 -6.62 -16.76 -16.44
N THR A 88 -7.58 -16.39 -15.61
CA THR A 88 -7.40 -15.42 -14.52
C THR A 88 -6.96 -16.16 -13.26
N LEU A 89 -5.83 -15.75 -12.70
CA LEU A 89 -5.28 -16.29 -11.47
C LEU A 89 -5.48 -15.29 -10.36
N GLU A 90 -6.29 -15.65 -9.37
CA GLU A 90 -6.42 -14.89 -8.14
C GLU A 90 -5.27 -15.26 -7.20
N VAL A 91 -4.49 -14.26 -6.84
CA VAL A 91 -3.29 -14.36 -6.02
C VAL A 91 -3.60 -13.67 -4.69
N ASN A 92 -3.33 -14.33 -3.57
CA ASN A 92 -3.47 -13.64 -2.28
C ASN A 92 -2.51 -12.43 -2.21
N GLU A 93 -2.91 -11.34 -1.57
CA GLU A 93 -2.11 -10.11 -1.51
C GLU A 93 -0.72 -10.30 -0.86
N ASP A 94 -0.64 -11.07 0.22
CA ASP A 94 0.64 -11.38 0.89
C ASP A 94 1.54 -12.17 -0.07
N PHE A 95 0.97 -13.15 -0.77
CA PHE A 95 1.72 -13.95 -1.74
C PHE A 95 2.15 -13.13 -2.94
N TYR A 96 1.31 -12.20 -3.42
CA TYR A 96 1.64 -11.28 -4.51
C TYR A 96 2.92 -10.51 -4.18
N HIS A 97 3.03 -9.96 -2.97
CA HIS A 97 4.20 -9.22 -2.52
C HIS A 97 5.50 -10.05 -2.50
N GLU A 98 5.43 -11.36 -2.26
CA GLU A 98 6.59 -12.25 -2.28
C GLU A 98 7.10 -12.52 -3.71
N ILE A 99 6.20 -12.44 -4.70
CA ILE A 99 6.46 -12.78 -6.10
C ILE A 99 6.55 -11.54 -7.01
N GLU A 100 6.43 -10.32 -6.49
CA GLU A 100 6.59 -9.08 -7.26
C GLU A 100 7.92 -9.07 -8.04
N GLY A 101 7.83 -8.78 -9.35
CA GLY A 101 8.99 -8.77 -10.23
C GLY A 101 9.57 -10.16 -10.56
N ARG A 102 8.91 -11.25 -10.11
CA ARG A 102 9.25 -12.64 -10.49
C ARG A 102 8.28 -13.16 -11.54
N GLY A 103 8.62 -14.32 -12.11
CA GLY A 103 7.72 -15.09 -12.97
C GLY A 103 6.85 -16.04 -12.13
N LEU A 104 5.55 -16.09 -12.41
CA LEU A 104 4.64 -17.08 -11.85
C LEU A 104 4.23 -18.07 -12.93
N GLU A 105 4.34 -19.38 -12.69
CA GLU A 105 3.90 -20.37 -13.68
C GLU A 105 2.38 -20.49 -13.70
N CYS A 106 1.79 -20.40 -14.88
CA CYS A 106 0.36 -20.56 -15.07
C CYS A 106 -0.04 -22.03 -14.89
N PRO A 107 -0.88 -22.39 -13.91
CA PRO A 107 -1.24 -23.79 -13.65
C PRO A 107 -2.02 -24.45 -14.78
N ALA A 108 -2.66 -23.66 -15.66
CA ALA A 108 -3.44 -24.19 -16.78
C ALA A 108 -2.60 -24.57 -18.01
N CYS A 109 -1.47 -23.90 -18.26
CA CYS A 109 -0.70 -24.08 -19.50
C CYS A 109 0.82 -24.15 -19.32
N GLY A 110 1.33 -23.95 -18.10
CA GLY A 110 2.76 -23.93 -17.80
C GLY A 110 3.51 -22.68 -18.25
N ALA A 111 2.85 -21.71 -18.89
CA ALA A 111 3.51 -20.47 -19.32
C ALA A 111 3.94 -19.62 -18.12
N THR A 112 5.13 -19.01 -18.18
CA THR A 112 5.62 -18.08 -17.16
C THR A 112 4.98 -16.71 -17.33
N LEU A 113 4.27 -16.26 -16.30
CA LEU A 113 3.57 -14.98 -16.22
C LEU A 113 4.46 -13.93 -15.57
N PRO A 114 4.67 -12.77 -16.20
CA PRO A 114 5.33 -11.66 -15.53
C PRO A 114 4.42 -11.11 -14.42
N VAL A 115 4.89 -11.11 -13.17
CA VAL A 115 4.20 -10.43 -12.07
C VAL A 115 4.62 -8.96 -12.06
N PRO A 116 3.72 -8.01 -12.36
CA PRO A 116 4.07 -6.60 -12.41
C PRO A 116 4.46 -6.10 -11.01
N THR A 117 5.55 -5.34 -10.93
CA THR A 117 5.92 -4.64 -9.70
C THR A 117 4.88 -3.57 -9.42
N ARG A 118 4.21 -3.61 -8.26
CA ARG A 118 3.35 -2.49 -7.87
C ARG A 118 4.20 -1.22 -7.83
N PRO A 119 3.76 -0.12 -8.45
CA PRO A 119 4.42 1.15 -8.22
C PRO A 119 4.38 1.39 -6.71
N ARG A 120 5.55 1.42 -6.07
CA ARG A 120 5.63 1.75 -4.65
C ARG A 120 4.93 3.09 -4.52
N ARG A 121 3.74 3.10 -3.92
CA ARG A 121 3.08 4.35 -3.52
C ARG A 121 4.15 5.11 -2.76
N ALA A 122 4.62 6.22 -3.35
CA ALA A 122 5.47 7.14 -2.61
C ALA A 122 4.70 7.37 -1.33
N LYS A 123 5.28 7.00 -0.18
CA LYS A 123 4.64 7.13 1.13
C LYS A 123 4.03 8.52 1.12
N ALA A 124 2.70 8.60 1.09
CA ALA A 124 2.03 9.88 1.07
C ALA A 124 2.51 10.56 2.35
N THR A 125 3.42 11.53 2.21
CA THR A 125 3.69 12.49 3.26
C THR A 125 2.32 13.06 3.56
N PRO A 126 1.78 12.89 4.77
CA PRO A 126 0.42 13.31 5.09
C PRO A 126 0.33 14.82 4.85
N SER A 127 -0.20 15.20 3.68
CA SER A 127 -0.47 16.56 3.27
C SER A 127 -1.63 17.07 4.11
N GLY A 128 -1.32 17.54 5.31
CA GLY A 128 -2.33 17.94 6.29
C GLY A 128 -1.87 17.85 7.75
N ALA A 129 -0.67 17.35 8.04
CA ALA A 129 -0.09 17.58 9.35
C ALA A 129 0.25 19.08 9.47
N ALA A 130 -0.60 19.82 10.19
CA ALA A 130 -0.29 21.17 10.64
C ALA A 130 1.13 21.17 11.24
N PRO A 131 1.93 22.23 11.03
CA PRO A 131 3.26 22.31 11.62
C PRO A 131 3.12 22.12 13.13
N HIS A 132 3.56 20.94 13.60
CA HIS A 132 3.63 20.67 15.03
C HIS A 132 4.54 21.75 15.64
N PRO A 133 4.17 22.32 16.80
CA PRO A 133 5.04 23.28 17.47
C PRO A 133 6.43 22.64 17.65
N PRO A 134 7.51 23.37 17.36
CA PRO A 134 8.86 22.84 17.50
C PRO A 134 9.09 22.44 18.96
N GLY A 135 9.17 21.14 19.25
CA GLY A 135 9.45 20.68 20.61
C GLY A 135 9.23 19.21 20.93
N PHE A 136 8.29 18.51 20.27
CA PHE A 136 8.00 17.11 20.59
C PHE A 136 8.40 16.18 19.45
N GLY A 137 9.71 15.91 19.35
CA GLY A 137 10.19 14.77 18.60
C GLY A 137 9.72 13.49 19.30
N HIS A 138 8.91 12.68 18.63
CA HIS A 138 8.66 11.29 19.02
C HIS A 138 9.99 10.52 18.94
N LYS A 139 10.79 10.56 20.00
CA LYS A 139 11.96 9.71 20.14
C LYS A 139 11.48 8.32 20.52
N THR A 140 11.20 7.48 19.52
CA THR A 140 11.07 6.05 19.69
C THR A 140 12.45 5.51 20.07
N LEU A 141 12.66 5.28 21.37
CA LEU A 141 13.85 4.59 21.85
C LEU A 141 13.70 3.10 21.50
N ARG A 142 14.57 2.62 20.62
CA ARG A 142 14.74 1.18 20.41
C ARG A 142 15.41 0.59 21.64
N LEU A 143 14.91 -0.56 22.10
CA LEU A 143 15.36 -1.22 23.32
C LEU A 143 16.83 -1.66 23.24
N ASP A 144 17.40 -1.73 22.05
CA ASP A 144 18.83 -1.99 21.83
C ASP A 144 19.73 -0.93 22.52
N ASN A 145 19.24 0.30 22.73
CA ASN A 145 19.93 1.34 23.51
C ASN A 145 19.57 1.33 25.02
N ILE A 146 18.61 0.52 25.45
CA ILE A 146 18.17 0.41 26.86
C ILE A 146 18.90 -0.75 27.56
N LEU A 147 19.39 -1.74 26.82
CA LEU A 147 20.10 -2.89 27.39
C LEU A 147 21.45 -2.54 28.05
N GLU A 148 22.01 -1.35 27.80
CA GLU A 148 23.18 -0.86 28.54
C GLU A 148 22.84 -0.21 29.90
N SER A 149 21.56 -0.15 30.29
CA SER A 149 21.18 0.35 31.62
C SER A 149 20.00 -0.43 32.22
N ILE A 150 20.34 -1.58 32.81
CA ILE A 150 19.56 -2.35 33.79
C ILE A 150 18.64 -1.46 34.69
N PRO A 151 19.07 -0.29 35.22
CA PRO A 151 18.20 0.57 36.03
C PRO A 151 16.93 1.13 35.36
N LEU A 152 16.87 1.26 34.02
CA LEU A 152 15.70 1.83 33.34
C LEU A 152 14.55 0.81 33.21
N ALA A 153 14.88 -0.47 33.03
CA ALA A 153 13.89 -1.53 32.96
C ALA A 153 13.20 -1.76 34.33
N ASP A 154 13.96 -1.63 35.42
CA ASP A 154 13.42 -1.74 36.77
C ASP A 154 12.48 -0.58 37.14
N GLN A 155 12.72 0.62 36.63
CA GLN A 155 11.81 1.76 36.84
C GLN A 155 10.46 1.52 36.17
N LEU A 156 10.44 1.01 34.93
CA LEU A 156 9.19 0.64 34.25
C LEU A 156 8.45 -0.50 34.94
N ARG A 157 9.17 -1.51 35.46
CA ARG A 157 8.56 -2.60 36.25
C ARG A 157 7.91 -2.10 37.54
N LYS A 158 8.43 -1.01 38.11
CA LYS A 158 7.83 -0.31 39.26
C LYS A 158 6.69 0.64 38.86
N GLY A 159 6.31 0.68 37.59
CA GLY A 159 5.28 1.59 37.08
C GLY A 159 5.75 3.04 36.97
N LEU A 160 7.07 3.30 36.93
CA LEU A 160 7.63 4.65 36.85
C LEU A 160 8.27 4.93 35.50
N CYS A 161 8.15 6.17 35.05
CA CYS A 161 8.70 6.64 33.80
C CYS A 161 10.23 6.79 33.92
N PRO A 162 11.01 6.13 33.05
CA PRO A 162 12.48 6.19 33.09
C PRO A 162 13.07 7.57 32.82
N PHE A 163 12.26 8.53 32.35
CA PHE A 163 12.72 9.88 32.01
C PHE A 163 12.41 10.92 33.08
N CYS A 164 11.29 10.77 33.80
CA CYS A 164 10.83 11.78 34.75
C CYS A 164 10.43 11.21 36.12
N GLY A 165 10.52 9.89 36.33
CA GLY A 165 10.23 9.23 37.60
C GLY A 165 8.74 9.20 38.01
N HIS A 166 7.83 9.71 37.19
CA HIS A 166 6.38 9.72 37.46
C HIS A 166 5.70 8.42 37.03
N GLU A 167 4.50 8.17 37.58
CA GLU A 167 3.72 6.98 37.22
C GLU A 167 3.42 6.92 35.72
N VAL A 168 3.46 5.70 35.19
CA VAL A 168 3.06 5.38 33.82
C VAL A 168 1.79 4.53 33.82
N GLU A 169 0.92 4.80 32.85
CA GLU A 169 -0.24 3.96 32.57
C GLU A 169 0.11 2.96 31.47
N GLN A 170 -0.23 1.69 31.70
CA GLN A 170 -0.04 0.65 30.70
C GLN A 170 -1.19 0.69 29.69
N TYR A 171 -0.85 0.91 28.42
CA TYR A 171 -1.82 0.95 27.33
C TYR A 171 -1.99 -0.41 26.64
N SER A 172 -0.91 -1.20 26.56
CA SER A 172 -0.93 -2.57 26.02
C SER A 172 0.07 -3.46 26.75
N ASP A 173 0.15 -4.74 26.38
CA ASP A 173 1.11 -5.71 26.91
C ASP A 173 2.57 -5.21 26.86
N ARG A 174 2.89 -4.29 25.93
CA ARG A 174 4.25 -3.77 25.71
C ARG A 174 4.34 -2.25 25.56
N SER A 175 3.26 -1.52 25.79
CA SER A 175 3.24 -0.06 25.63
C SER A 175 2.79 0.63 26.91
N TYR A 176 3.56 1.64 27.32
CA TYR A 176 3.28 2.48 28.48
C TYR A 176 3.24 3.96 28.05
N THR A 177 2.42 4.75 28.73
CA THR A 177 2.33 6.20 28.52
C THR A 177 2.53 6.91 29.85
N CYS A 178 3.47 7.85 29.91
CA CYS A 178 3.61 8.71 31.08
C CYS A 178 2.69 9.92 30.94
N SER A 179 1.74 10.10 31.86
CA SER A 179 0.83 11.25 31.87
C SER A 179 1.56 12.58 32.09
N HIS A 180 2.68 12.56 32.83
CA HIS A 180 3.43 13.76 33.16
C HIS A 180 4.24 14.33 31.99
N CYS A 181 4.94 13.48 31.22
CA CYS A 181 5.78 13.92 30.10
C CYS A 181 5.21 13.57 28.72
N SER A 182 4.01 12.98 28.68
CA SER A 182 3.30 12.55 27.47
C SER A 182 4.10 11.62 26.55
N ARG A 183 5.12 10.93 27.10
CA ARG A 183 5.96 10.00 26.33
C ARG A 183 5.34 8.62 26.30
N GLN A 184 5.30 8.05 25.10
CA GLN A 184 4.98 6.65 24.87
C GLN A 184 6.26 5.82 24.87
N ILE A 185 6.24 4.71 25.60
CA ILE A 185 7.38 3.82 25.82
C ILE A 185 6.96 2.45 25.35
N ASN A 186 7.62 1.95 24.30
CA ASN A 186 7.33 0.65 23.71
C ASN A 186 8.46 -0.33 24.00
N LEU A 187 8.13 -1.45 24.63
CA LEU A 187 9.06 -2.55 24.85
C LEU A 187 9.12 -3.41 23.58
N THR A 188 10.21 -3.32 22.83
CA THR A 188 10.47 -4.29 21.75
C THR A 188 10.99 -5.58 22.36
N ALA A 189 10.45 -6.74 21.98
CA ALA A 189 10.99 -8.01 22.43
C ALA A 189 12.50 -8.07 22.12
N PRO A 190 13.35 -8.57 23.04
CA PRO A 190 14.75 -8.75 22.74
C PRO A 190 14.86 -9.60 21.48
N THR A 191 15.59 -9.09 20.49
CA THR A 191 15.85 -9.85 19.28
C THR A 191 16.89 -10.90 19.65
N ILE A 192 16.45 -12.06 20.13
CA ILE A 192 17.36 -13.18 20.37
C ILE A 192 17.91 -13.55 19.00
N ARG A 193 19.17 -13.20 18.74
CA ARG A 193 19.86 -13.64 17.54
C ARG A 193 19.94 -15.16 17.61
N ARG A 194 19.29 -15.81 16.64
CA ARG A 194 19.28 -17.26 16.47
C ARG A 194 20.74 -17.73 16.30
N GLY A 195 21.39 -18.15 17.38
CA GLY A 195 22.79 -18.60 17.35
C GLY A 195 23.60 -18.47 18.65
N GLU A 196 23.19 -17.67 19.63
CA GLU A 196 23.88 -17.64 20.93
C GLU A 196 23.30 -18.70 21.88
N ILE A 197 23.93 -19.87 21.87
CA ILE A 197 23.71 -20.93 22.86
C ILE A 197 24.34 -20.42 24.16
N LEU A 198 23.53 -20.10 25.17
CA LEU A 198 24.02 -19.97 26.54
C LEU A 198 24.68 -21.30 26.91
N LYS A 199 26.00 -21.27 27.12
CA LYS A 199 26.70 -22.35 27.82
C LYS A 199 26.51 -22.09 29.31
N ASP A 200 25.87 -23.04 29.99
CA ASP A 200 25.79 -23.12 31.45
C ASP A 200 27.17 -23.18 32.11
#